data_AF-A0A2D9K5V8-F1
#
_entry.id   AF-A0A2D9K5V8-F1
#
_cell.length_a   1.000
_cell.length_b   1.000
_cell.length_c   1.000
_cell.angle_alpha   90.00
_cell.angle_beta   90.00
_cell.angle_gamma   90.00
#
_symmetry.space_group_name_H-M   'P 1'
#
loop_
_entity.id
_entity.type
_entity.pdbx_description
1 polymer ?
#
loop_
_entity_poly.entity_id
_entity_poly.type
_entity_poly.pdbx_seq_one_letter_code
_entity_poly.pdbx_strand_id
1 'polypeptide(L)'
;MASTTSATAANRPEGAEILSEERRDAARGEPPFTEAPTGDSRLVASLKEAGITAAIIAVITLFFLAFRSDIASGGLSLTLRPELWLVWVAIAFGVRFLLSYFVFRSEQPITGFLKKTFAPTARGLPIGKVVGIALLLVALTLPYLLATLVPSQNRYLLDLAILILTYVMLGWGLNIVVGLAGLLDLGYVAFYAVGAYSFALLST
;
A
#
# COMPACT_ATOMS: atom_id res chain seq x y z
N MET A 1 18.60 -6.67 60.64
CA MET A 1 17.53 -6.74 61.65
C MET A 1 16.23 -6.36 60.95
N ALA A 2 15.16 -7.11 61.21
CA ALA A 2 14.02 -7.34 60.32
C ALA A 2 13.22 -6.09 59.88
N SER A 3 12.80 -6.07 58.60
CA SER A 3 11.64 -5.28 58.15
C SER A 3 10.72 -6.15 57.30
N THR A 4 10.31 -7.30 57.84
CA THR A 4 9.12 -8.03 57.40
C THR A 4 7.89 -7.28 57.91
N THR A 5 7.49 -6.19 57.24
CA THR A 5 6.23 -5.49 57.56
C THR A 5 5.60 -4.87 56.30
N SER A 6 5.59 -5.59 55.18
CA SER A 6 5.05 -5.08 53.90
C SER A 6 3.57 -5.37 53.67
N ALA A 7 2.92 -6.23 54.46
CA ALA A 7 1.51 -6.59 54.24
C ALA A 7 0.51 -5.94 55.21
N THR A 8 0.93 -5.60 56.43
CA THR A 8 0.03 -5.03 57.45
C THR A 8 -0.11 -3.52 57.36
N ALA A 9 0.84 -2.83 56.73
CA ALA A 9 0.80 -1.37 56.55
C ALA A 9 -0.33 -0.92 55.60
N ALA A 10 -0.70 -1.75 54.61
CA ALA A 10 -1.73 -1.42 53.62
C ALA A 10 -3.17 -1.39 54.17
N ASN A 11 -3.42 -1.99 55.35
CA ASN A 11 -4.77 -2.13 55.92
C ASN A 11 -5.01 -1.20 57.14
N ARG A 12 -4.07 -0.29 57.41
CA ARG A 12 -4.24 0.79 58.39
C ARG A 12 -4.53 2.11 57.67
N PRO A 13 -5.35 3.00 58.26
CA PRO A 13 -5.68 4.27 57.63
C PRO A 13 -4.42 5.10 57.30
N GLU A 14 -3.38 5.04 58.13
CA GLU A 14 -2.11 5.75 57.87
C GLU A 14 -1.35 5.25 56.62
N GLY A 15 -1.44 3.97 56.26
CA GLY A 15 -0.71 3.44 55.09
C GLY A 15 -1.35 3.83 53.76
N ALA A 16 -2.67 4.03 53.75
CA ALA A 16 -3.39 4.54 52.59
C ALA A 16 -3.04 6.02 52.33
N GLU A 17 -2.79 6.78 53.40
CA GLU A 17 -2.40 8.19 53.33
C GLU A 17 -0.98 8.34 52.77
N ILE A 18 -0.02 7.53 53.26
CA ILE A 18 1.36 7.52 52.74
C ILE A 18 1.41 7.16 51.25
N LEU A 19 0.63 6.17 50.80
CA LEU A 19 0.54 5.81 49.37
C LEU A 19 -0.14 6.89 48.52
N SER A 20 -0.98 7.73 49.13
CA SER A 20 -1.63 8.86 48.46
C SER A 20 -0.70 10.07 48.37
N GLU A 21 0.13 10.29 49.39
CA GLU A 21 1.20 11.28 49.41
C GLU A 21 2.30 10.91 48.41
N GLU A 22 2.72 9.65 48.38
CA GLU A 22 3.71 9.15 47.42
C GLU A 22 3.21 9.25 45.97
N ARG A 23 1.90 9.02 45.71
CA ARG A 23 1.29 9.27 44.39
C ARG A 23 1.17 10.77 44.07
N ARG A 24 0.90 11.61 45.06
CA ARG A 24 0.85 13.08 44.90
C ARG A 24 2.23 13.68 44.69
N ASP A 25 3.27 13.09 45.26
CA ASP A 25 4.65 13.52 45.14
C ASP A 25 5.29 12.94 43.86
N ALA A 26 4.94 11.71 43.45
CA ALA A 26 5.25 11.20 42.12
C ALA A 26 4.56 11.99 41.00
N ALA A 27 3.43 12.65 41.29
CA ALA A 27 2.76 13.57 40.38
C ALA A 27 3.29 15.02 40.45
N ARG A 28 4.04 15.39 41.50
CA ARG A 28 4.67 16.71 41.69
C ARG A 28 6.15 16.75 41.31
N GLY A 29 6.83 15.62 41.33
CA GLY A 29 8.17 15.49 40.74
C GLY A 29 8.06 15.75 39.25
N GLU A 30 8.87 16.68 38.75
CA GLU A 30 9.12 16.77 37.31
C GLU A 30 9.44 15.35 36.83
N PRO A 31 8.78 14.86 35.75
CA PRO A 31 9.00 13.51 35.26
C PRO A 31 10.51 13.31 35.15
N PRO A 32 11.06 12.17 35.61
CA PRO A 32 12.50 11.95 35.60
C PRO A 32 12.98 12.33 34.23
N PHE A 33 13.84 13.36 34.16
CA PHE A 33 14.37 13.87 32.91
C PHE A 33 14.91 12.67 32.16
N THR A 34 14.11 12.16 31.24
CA THR A 34 14.50 11.06 30.38
C THR A 34 15.47 11.79 29.48
N GLU A 35 16.76 11.59 29.72
CA GLU A 35 17.81 12.18 28.89
C GLU A 35 17.35 12.00 27.45
N ALA A 36 17.04 13.12 26.78
CA ALA A 36 16.58 13.09 25.41
C ALA A 36 17.62 12.25 24.66
N PRO A 37 17.21 11.18 23.96
CA PRO A 37 18.15 10.22 23.41
C PRO A 37 19.19 10.99 22.62
N THR A 38 20.44 10.86 23.06
CA THR A 38 21.58 11.57 22.48
C THR A 38 21.55 11.36 20.98
N GLY A 39 21.45 12.49 20.27
CA GLY A 39 21.05 12.51 18.88
C GLY A 39 21.99 11.71 17.99
N ASP A 40 21.58 10.51 17.61
CA ASP A 40 21.95 9.99 16.30
C ASP A 40 21.50 11.03 15.29
N SER A 41 22.49 11.62 14.59
CA SER A 41 22.26 12.61 13.55
C SER A 41 21.10 12.13 12.68
N ARG A 42 20.04 12.93 12.56
CA ARG A 42 18.79 12.58 11.85
C ARG A 42 19.06 11.99 10.46
N LEU A 43 20.15 12.42 9.83
CA LEU A 43 20.70 11.89 8.58
C LEU A 43 21.13 10.42 8.67
N VAL A 44 21.88 10.03 9.70
CA VAL A 44 22.37 8.65 9.88
C VAL A 44 21.22 7.68 10.10
N ALA A 45 20.24 8.07 10.91
CA ALA A 45 19.07 7.24 11.17
C ALA A 45 18.17 7.07 9.93
N SER A 46 17.90 8.14 9.19
CA SER A 46 17.11 8.09 7.95
C SER A 46 17.85 7.34 6.83
N LEU A 47 19.17 7.48 6.72
CA LEU A 47 20.00 6.75 5.76
C LEU A 47 19.99 5.25 6.04
N LYS A 48 20.09 4.85 7.31
CA LYS A 48 20.01 3.44 7.74
C LYS A 48 18.65 2.84 7.42
N GLU A 49 17.56 3.55 7.72
CA GLU A 49 16.20 3.07 7.45
C GLU A 49 15.90 2.96 5.95
N ALA A 50 16.28 3.97 5.18
CA ALA A 50 16.18 3.95 3.73
C ALA A 50 17.02 2.84 3.11
N GLY A 51 18.24 2.63 3.62
CA GLY A 51 19.15 1.58 3.18
C GLY A 51 18.58 0.18 3.39
N ILE A 52 18.04 -0.11 4.57
CA ILE A 52 17.43 -1.42 4.88
C ILE A 52 16.21 -1.65 3.97
N THR A 53 15.36 -0.64 3.81
CA THR A 53 14.16 -0.76 2.97
C THR A 53 14.52 -0.99 1.50
N ALA A 54 15.50 -0.23 0.98
CA ALA A 54 15.99 -0.37 -0.38
C ALA A 54 16.65 -1.73 -0.60
N ALA A 55 17.39 -2.25 0.38
CA ALA A 55 17.97 -3.59 0.32
C ALA A 55 16.90 -4.68 0.23
N ILE A 56 15.84 -4.58 1.05
CA ILE A 56 14.70 -5.51 0.97
C ILE A 56 14.04 -5.45 -0.42
N ILE A 57 13.78 -4.25 -0.93
CA ILE A 57 13.19 -4.06 -2.27
C ILE A 57 14.11 -4.59 -3.36
N ALA A 58 15.42 -4.34 -3.27
CA ALA A 58 16.41 -4.85 -4.21
C ALA A 58 16.39 -6.38 -4.27
N VAL A 59 16.36 -7.05 -3.11
CA VAL A 59 16.29 -8.53 -3.04
C VAL A 59 14.98 -9.05 -3.65
N ILE A 60 13.84 -8.48 -3.29
CA ILE A 60 12.53 -8.92 -3.80
C ILE A 60 12.42 -8.70 -5.31
N THR A 61 12.92 -7.58 -5.81
CA THR A 61 12.82 -7.20 -7.23
C THR A 61 13.91 -7.80 -8.10
N LEU A 62 14.99 -8.37 -7.52
CA LEU A 62 16.12 -8.92 -8.25
C LEU A 62 15.67 -9.91 -9.32
N PHE A 63 14.86 -10.90 -8.93
CA PHE A 63 14.42 -11.94 -9.86
C PHE A 63 13.46 -11.40 -10.93
N PHE A 64 12.59 -10.45 -10.57
CA PHE A 64 11.55 -9.93 -11.45
C PHE A 64 12.04 -8.87 -12.44
N LEU A 65 12.98 -8.01 -12.02
CA LEU A 65 13.42 -6.84 -12.79
C LEU A 65 14.83 -6.99 -13.35
N ALA A 66 15.73 -7.72 -12.68
CA ALA A 66 17.12 -7.82 -13.14
C ALA A 66 17.28 -8.86 -14.26
N PHE A 67 16.44 -9.88 -14.30
CA PHE A 67 16.49 -10.95 -15.29
C PHE A 67 15.35 -10.82 -16.29
N ARG A 68 15.69 -10.72 -17.58
CA ARG A 68 14.72 -10.82 -18.66
C ARG A 68 14.99 -12.09 -19.46
N SER A 69 13.96 -12.91 -19.63
CA SER A 69 14.00 -14.04 -20.55
C SER A 69 13.68 -13.55 -21.96
N ASP A 70 14.65 -13.68 -22.86
CA ASP A 70 14.49 -13.44 -24.29
C ASP A 70 14.51 -14.79 -25.01
N ILE A 71 13.45 -15.08 -25.75
CA ILE A 71 13.34 -16.31 -26.57
C ILE A 71 14.07 -16.02 -27.88
N ALA A 72 15.31 -16.50 -28.01
CA ALA A 72 16.09 -16.41 -29.23
C ALA A 72 15.88 -17.67 -30.09
N SER A 73 16.22 -17.61 -31.38
CA SER A 73 16.01 -18.66 -32.39
C SER A 73 16.80 -19.98 -32.17
N GLY A 74 17.29 -20.21 -30.96
CA GLY A 74 17.97 -21.43 -30.53
C GLY A 74 17.87 -21.73 -29.02
N GLY A 75 17.06 -21.00 -28.24
CA GLY A 75 16.84 -21.30 -26.82
C GLY A 75 16.56 -20.09 -25.91
N LEU A 76 16.54 -20.35 -24.60
CA LEU A 76 16.34 -19.36 -23.55
C LEU A 76 17.60 -18.51 -23.35
N SER A 77 17.55 -17.24 -23.72
CA SER A 77 18.60 -16.27 -23.36
C SER A 77 18.17 -15.45 -22.15
N LEU A 78 18.98 -15.44 -21.10
CA LEU A 78 18.75 -14.57 -19.93
C LEU A 78 19.57 -13.30 -20.13
N THR A 79 18.90 -12.21 -20.46
CA THR A 79 19.53 -10.90 -20.53
C THR A 79 19.44 -10.23 -19.16
N LEU A 80 20.59 -9.91 -18.58
CA LEU A 80 20.67 -9.14 -17.35
C LEU A 80 20.46 -7.65 -17.68
N ARG A 81 19.44 -7.03 -17.07
CA ARG A 81 19.15 -5.59 -17.19
C ARG A 81 19.41 -4.88 -15.86
N PRO A 82 20.68 -4.70 -15.47
CA PRO A 82 21.02 -4.06 -14.21
C PRO A 82 20.56 -2.60 -14.16
N GLU A 83 20.47 -1.94 -15.32
CA GLU A 83 20.03 -0.56 -15.48
C GLU A 83 18.63 -0.30 -14.89
N LEU A 84 17.62 -1.09 -15.28
CA LEU A 84 16.25 -0.92 -14.82
C LEU A 84 16.13 -1.27 -13.34
N TRP A 85 16.74 -2.38 -12.93
CA TRP A 85 16.70 -2.83 -11.54
C TRP A 85 17.32 -1.79 -10.58
N LEU A 86 18.49 -1.24 -10.92
CA LEU A 86 19.15 -0.22 -10.10
C LEU A 86 18.34 1.08 -10.01
N VAL A 87 17.70 1.50 -11.11
CA VAL A 87 16.83 2.70 -11.09
C VAL A 87 15.67 2.53 -10.11
N TRP A 88 15.00 1.37 -10.12
CA TRP A 88 13.90 1.09 -9.20
C TRP A 88 14.35 1.03 -7.73
N VAL A 89 15.53 0.45 -7.46
CA VAL A 89 16.13 0.45 -6.12
C VAL A 89 16.50 1.86 -5.66
N ALA A 90 17.06 2.68 -6.56
CA ALA A 90 17.40 4.08 -6.27
C ALA A 90 16.16 4.93 -5.99
N ILE A 91 15.07 4.74 -6.76
CA ILE A 91 13.78 5.39 -6.52
C ILE A 91 13.22 4.97 -5.15
N ALA A 92 13.20 3.67 -4.86
CA ALA A 92 12.72 3.17 -3.58
C ALA A 92 13.52 3.74 -2.39
N PHE A 93 14.85 3.78 -2.52
CA PHE A 93 15.74 4.39 -1.53
C PHE A 93 15.45 5.89 -1.38
N GLY A 94 15.39 6.65 -2.48
CA GLY A 94 15.16 8.09 -2.46
C GLY A 94 13.79 8.44 -1.87
N VAL A 95 12.73 7.77 -2.29
CA VAL A 95 11.38 7.96 -1.75
C VAL A 95 11.37 7.62 -0.25
N ARG A 96 11.96 6.49 0.16
CA ARG A 96 11.99 6.11 1.58
C ARG A 96 12.83 7.07 2.41
N PHE A 97 13.96 7.54 1.87
CA PHE A 97 14.82 8.52 2.52
C PHE A 97 14.11 9.87 2.69
N LEU A 98 13.48 10.38 1.63
CA LEU A 98 12.68 11.61 1.71
C LEU A 98 11.52 11.46 2.70
N LEU A 99 10.80 10.33 2.70
CA LEU A 99 9.71 10.10 3.65
C LEU A 99 10.21 9.98 5.09
N SER A 100 11.28 9.23 5.37
CA SER A 100 11.83 9.10 6.72
C SER A 100 12.39 10.44 7.23
N TYR A 101 13.08 11.18 6.37
CA TYR A 101 13.65 12.48 6.70
C TYR A 101 12.61 13.59 6.90
N PHE A 102 11.60 13.68 6.03
CA PHE A 102 10.60 14.76 6.07
C PHE A 102 9.30 14.41 6.84
N VAL A 103 8.85 13.15 6.82
CA VAL A 103 7.50 12.77 7.30
C VAL A 103 7.52 12.16 8.70
N PHE A 104 8.53 11.36 9.06
CA PHE A 104 8.50 10.55 10.29
C PHE A 104 9.27 11.12 11.50
N ARG A 105 10.14 12.11 11.30
CA ARG A 105 10.91 12.74 12.41
C ARG A 105 10.74 14.24 12.54
N SER A 106 9.78 14.80 11.82
CA SER A 106 9.27 16.15 12.04
C SER A 106 8.04 16.04 12.92
N GLU A 107 8.00 16.81 14.01
CA GLU A 107 6.87 17.00 14.95
C GLU A 107 5.57 17.49 14.27
N GLN A 108 5.53 17.59 12.94
CA GLN A 108 4.34 17.96 12.16
C GLN A 108 4.17 16.99 10.97
N PRO A 109 3.34 15.95 11.11
CA PRO A 109 3.18 14.95 10.06
C PRO A 109 2.52 15.57 8.82
N ILE A 110 3.17 15.42 7.66
CA ILE A 110 2.60 15.70 6.32
C ILE A 110 1.33 14.86 6.08
N THR A 111 1.10 13.82 6.88
CA THR A 111 -0.19 13.13 7.00
C THR A 111 -1.33 14.09 7.30
N GLY A 112 -1.11 15.20 8.02
CA GLY A 112 -2.12 16.24 8.23
C GLY A 112 -2.45 17.05 6.97
N PHE A 113 -1.45 17.33 6.13
CA PHE A 113 -1.63 18.01 4.85
C PHE A 113 -2.28 17.09 3.82
N LEU A 114 -1.78 15.85 3.65
CA LEU A 114 -2.45 14.85 2.81
C LEU A 114 -3.85 14.54 3.30
N LYS A 115 -4.09 14.41 4.61
CA LYS A 115 -5.44 14.21 5.16
C LYS A 115 -6.31 15.46 5.01
N LYS A 116 -5.78 16.65 4.77
CA LYS A 116 -6.55 17.88 4.47
C LYS A 116 -6.84 18.03 2.97
N THR A 117 -5.92 17.57 2.11
CA THR A 117 -6.08 17.54 0.64
C THR A 117 -6.94 16.35 0.19
N PHE A 118 -6.87 15.23 0.89
CA PHE A 118 -7.65 14.00 0.66
C PHE A 118 -8.74 13.76 1.72
N ALA A 119 -8.95 14.67 2.68
CA ALA A 119 -10.19 14.65 3.44
C ALA A 119 -11.31 14.86 2.43
N PRO A 120 -12.28 13.93 2.33
CA PRO A 120 -13.50 14.25 1.63
C PRO A 120 -14.10 15.42 2.39
N THR A 121 -14.00 16.61 1.81
CA THR A 121 -14.79 17.76 2.26
C THR A 121 -16.22 17.34 2.00
N ALA A 122 -16.82 16.73 3.03
CA ALA A 122 -18.20 16.30 3.07
C ALA A 122 -19.07 17.54 3.07
N ARG A 123 -19.20 18.14 1.89
CA ARG A 123 -20.14 19.21 1.60
C ARG A 123 -20.93 18.76 0.39
N GLY A 124 -21.95 17.95 0.65
CA GLY A 124 -23.18 17.79 -0.14
C GLY A 124 -23.12 17.57 -1.65
N LEU A 125 -21.94 17.42 -2.26
CA LEU A 125 -21.81 17.14 -3.68
C LEU A 125 -22.14 15.67 -3.88
N PRO A 126 -22.89 15.31 -4.95
CA PRO A 126 -23.10 13.93 -5.33
C PRO A 126 -21.79 13.38 -5.91
N ILE A 127 -20.76 13.26 -5.07
CA ILE A 127 -19.39 12.85 -5.40
C ILE A 127 -19.44 11.49 -6.08
N GLY A 128 -20.32 10.59 -5.65
CA GLY A 128 -20.54 9.32 -6.34
C GLY A 128 -21.00 9.47 -7.80
N LYS A 129 -21.88 10.44 -8.09
CA LYS A 129 -22.36 10.71 -9.45
C LYS A 129 -21.31 11.43 -10.29
N VAL A 130 -20.58 12.39 -9.72
CA VAL A 130 -19.50 13.11 -10.41
C VAL A 130 -18.32 12.18 -10.70
N VAL A 131 -17.93 11.35 -9.73
CA VAL A 131 -16.89 10.32 -9.90
C VAL A 131 -17.34 9.26 -10.91
N GLY A 132 -18.60 8.81 -10.84
CA GLY A 132 -19.15 7.87 -11.82
C GLY A 132 -19.15 8.42 -13.25
N ILE A 133 -19.58 9.67 -13.43
CA ILE A 133 -19.54 10.36 -14.74
C ILE A 133 -18.10 10.60 -15.19
N ALA A 134 -17.21 11.00 -14.28
CA ALA A 134 -15.79 11.19 -14.60
C ALA A 134 -15.14 9.87 -15.02
N LEU A 135 -15.39 8.77 -14.31
CA LEU A 135 -14.91 7.44 -14.68
C LEU A 135 -15.48 6.98 -16.02
N LEU A 136 -16.76 7.26 -16.30
CA LEU A 136 -17.39 6.94 -17.58
C LEU A 136 -16.76 7.75 -18.72
N LEU A 137 -16.54 9.05 -18.53
CA LEU A 137 -15.87 9.92 -19.50
C LEU A 137 -14.43 9.48 -19.72
N VAL A 138 -13.71 9.12 -18.66
CA VAL A 138 -12.37 8.55 -18.75
C VAL A 138 -12.42 7.25 -19.55
N ALA A 139 -13.31 6.31 -19.23
CA ALA A 139 -13.44 5.04 -19.95
C ALA A 139 -13.73 5.22 -21.45
N LEU A 140 -14.60 6.17 -21.82
CA LEU A 140 -14.92 6.48 -23.22
C LEU A 140 -13.75 7.15 -23.97
N THR A 141 -13.00 8.02 -23.30
CA THR A 141 -11.92 8.79 -23.92
C THR A 141 -10.57 8.06 -23.89
N LEU A 142 -10.42 7.07 -23.00
CA LEU A 142 -9.22 6.26 -22.83
C LEU A 142 -8.70 5.66 -24.14
N PRO A 143 -9.50 4.97 -24.98
CA PRO A 143 -8.97 4.36 -26.22
C PRO A 143 -8.44 5.40 -27.22
N TYR A 144 -9.06 6.59 -27.28
CA TYR A 144 -8.58 7.67 -28.14
C TYR A 144 -7.29 8.30 -27.60
N LEU A 145 -7.21 8.44 -26.27
CA LEU A 145 -6.05 8.98 -25.59
C LEU A 145 -4.84 8.03 -25.69
N LEU A 146 -5.05 6.71 -25.60
CA LEU A 146 -4.02 5.70 -25.86
C LEU A 146 -3.60 5.68 -27.33
N ALA A 147 -4.54 5.79 -28.28
CA ALA A 147 -4.24 5.80 -29.70
C ALA A 147 -3.38 7.01 -30.12
N THR A 148 -3.55 8.15 -29.46
CA THR A 148 -2.81 9.38 -29.76
C THR A 148 -1.47 9.47 -29.03
N LEU A 149 -1.39 9.05 -27.77
CA LEU A 149 -0.16 9.15 -26.97
C LEU A 149 0.81 7.97 -27.17
N VAL A 150 0.31 6.76 -27.49
CA VAL A 150 1.15 5.56 -27.62
C VAL A 150 0.74 4.71 -28.85
N PRO A 151 1.00 5.19 -30.09
CA PRO A 151 0.51 4.56 -31.32
C PRO A 151 0.99 3.12 -31.53
N SER A 152 2.22 2.81 -31.12
CA SER A 152 2.85 1.51 -31.35
C SER A 152 2.44 0.41 -30.35
N GLN A 153 1.93 0.77 -29.17
CA GLN A 153 1.48 -0.20 -28.17
C GLN A 153 -0.05 -0.25 -28.01
N ASN A 154 -0.79 0.58 -28.75
CA ASN A 154 -2.24 0.70 -28.60
C ASN A 154 -2.96 -0.65 -28.74
N ARG A 155 -2.58 -1.49 -29.72
CA ARG A 155 -3.23 -2.80 -29.90
C ARG A 155 -2.95 -3.76 -28.74
N TYR A 156 -1.71 -3.84 -28.29
CA TYR A 156 -1.33 -4.66 -27.15
C TYR A 156 -2.05 -4.22 -25.87
N LEU A 157 -2.09 -2.91 -25.60
CA LEU A 157 -2.76 -2.36 -24.43
C LEU A 157 -4.27 -2.56 -24.50
N LEU A 158 -4.89 -2.44 -25.68
CA LEU A 158 -6.31 -2.73 -25.90
C LEU A 158 -6.63 -4.21 -25.68
N ASP A 159 -5.82 -5.12 -26.25
CA ASP A 159 -6.03 -6.56 -26.09
C ASP A 159 -5.87 -6.97 -24.61
N LEU A 160 -4.87 -6.41 -23.92
CA LEU A 160 -4.65 -6.61 -22.49
C LEU A 160 -5.80 -6.03 -21.66
N ALA A 161 -6.28 -4.82 -21.98
CA ALA A 161 -7.41 -4.20 -21.30
C ALA A 161 -8.70 -5.01 -21.48
N ILE A 162 -8.98 -5.51 -22.69
CA ILE A 162 -10.12 -6.39 -22.97
C ILE A 162 -10.01 -7.68 -22.16
N LEU A 163 -8.81 -8.29 -22.10
CA LEU A 163 -8.56 -9.49 -21.31
C LEU A 163 -8.84 -9.24 -19.83
N ILE A 164 -8.25 -8.19 -19.24
CA ILE A 164 -8.50 -7.84 -17.83
C ILE A 164 -9.98 -7.57 -17.59
N LEU A 165 -10.61 -6.75 -18.44
CA LEU A 165 -12.01 -6.37 -18.27
C LEU A 165 -12.93 -7.60 -18.33
N THR A 166 -12.66 -8.53 -19.24
CA THR A 166 -13.35 -9.82 -19.32
C THR A 166 -13.24 -10.58 -18.00
N TYR A 167 -12.04 -10.76 -17.45
CA TYR A 167 -11.88 -11.47 -16.17
C TYR A 167 -12.53 -10.75 -14.99
N VAL A 168 -12.50 -9.42 -14.97
CA VAL A 168 -13.20 -8.61 -13.95
C VAL A 168 -14.71 -8.79 -14.08
N MET A 169 -15.27 -8.68 -15.29
CA MET A 169 -16.69 -8.93 -15.53
C MET A 169 -17.07 -10.35 -15.11
N LEU A 170 -16.20 -11.34 -15.39
CA LEU A 170 -16.44 -12.72 -15.00
C LEU A 170 -16.47 -12.91 -13.47
N GLY A 171 -15.46 -12.37 -12.77
CA GLY A 171 -15.39 -12.44 -11.32
C GLY A 171 -16.50 -11.65 -10.62
N TRP A 172 -16.87 -10.50 -11.17
CA TRP A 172 -17.96 -9.68 -10.66
C TRP A 172 -19.32 -10.35 -10.86
N GLY A 173 -19.55 -10.96 -12.03
CA GLY A 173 -20.75 -11.76 -12.30
C GLY A 173 -20.87 -12.95 -11.35
N LEU A 174 -19.78 -13.69 -11.10
CA LEU A 174 -19.77 -14.78 -10.13
C LEU A 174 -20.10 -14.29 -8.70
N ASN A 175 -19.55 -13.14 -8.30
CA ASN A 175 -19.81 -12.57 -6.98
C ASN A 175 -21.31 -12.22 -6.77
N ILE A 176 -22.00 -11.77 -7.82
CA ILE A 176 -23.44 -11.49 -7.78
C ILE A 176 -24.26 -12.78 -7.66
N VAL A 177 -23.95 -13.81 -8.45
CA VAL A 177 -24.72 -15.07 -8.45
C VAL A 177 -24.54 -15.83 -7.14
N VAL A 178 -23.30 -15.93 -6.65
CA VAL A 178 -23.00 -16.57 -5.36
C VAL A 178 -23.60 -15.79 -4.19
N GLY A 179 -23.56 -14.46 -4.25
CA GLY A 179 -24.12 -13.61 -3.19
C GLY A 179 -25.64 -13.72 -3.02
N LEU A 180 -26.36 -14.08 -4.09
CA LEU A 180 -27.83 -14.22 -4.07
C LEU A 180 -28.29 -15.66 -3.83
N ALA A 181 -27.61 -16.65 -4.41
CA ALA A 181 -27.99 -18.06 -4.34
C ALA A 181 -27.28 -18.84 -3.21
N GLY A 182 -26.21 -18.28 -2.64
CA GLY A 182 -25.41 -18.92 -1.59
C GLY A 182 -24.59 -20.14 -2.04
N LEU A 183 -24.56 -20.42 -3.35
CA LEU A 183 -23.89 -21.57 -3.96
C LEU A 183 -23.12 -21.14 -5.21
N LEU A 184 -22.06 -21.89 -5.56
CA LEU A 184 -21.24 -21.64 -6.75
C LEU A 184 -21.99 -22.08 -8.01
N ASP A 185 -22.38 -21.12 -8.84
CA ASP A 185 -22.92 -21.41 -10.18
C ASP A 185 -21.81 -21.35 -11.23
N LEU A 186 -21.44 -22.52 -11.74
CA LEU A 186 -20.43 -22.68 -12.80
C LEU A 186 -21.01 -22.44 -14.20
N GLY A 187 -22.34 -22.34 -14.34
CA GLY A 187 -23.02 -22.15 -15.61
C GLY A 187 -22.62 -20.84 -16.30
N TYR A 188 -22.39 -19.78 -15.52
CA TYR A 188 -22.01 -18.47 -16.04
C TYR A 188 -20.72 -18.49 -16.88
N VAL A 189 -19.66 -19.18 -16.42
CA VAL A 189 -18.39 -19.29 -17.17
C VAL A 189 -18.55 -20.17 -18.41
N ALA A 190 -19.38 -21.22 -18.31
CA ALA A 190 -19.66 -22.13 -19.43
C ALA A 190 -20.38 -21.40 -20.58
N PHE A 191 -21.39 -20.58 -20.29
CA PHE A 191 -22.09 -19.79 -21.32
C PHE A 191 -21.20 -18.72 -21.95
N TYR A 192 -20.32 -18.08 -21.17
CA TYR A 192 -19.31 -17.16 -21.70
C TYR A 192 -18.38 -17.85 -22.71
N ALA A 193 -17.87 -19.05 -22.38
CA ALA A 193 -16.98 -19.80 -23.28
C ALA A 193 -17.68 -20.25 -24.57
N VAL A 194 -18.94 -20.70 -24.48
CA VAL A 194 -19.74 -21.07 -25.66
C VAL A 194 -19.97 -19.86 -26.57
N GLY A 195 -20.27 -18.69 -26.00
CA GLY A 195 -20.43 -17.43 -26.74
C GLY A 195 -19.13 -17.00 -27.44
N ALA A 196 -17.99 -17.06 -26.74
CA ALA A 196 -16.68 -16.74 -27.31
C ALA A 196 -16.31 -17.68 -28.47
N TYR A 197 -16.56 -18.98 -28.33
CA TYR A 197 -16.30 -19.96 -29.39
C TYR A 197 -17.22 -19.74 -30.61
N SER A 198 -18.49 -19.47 -30.37
CA SER A 198 -19.45 -19.18 -31.44
C SER A 198 -19.08 -17.90 -32.18
N PHE A 199 -18.71 -16.84 -31.45
CA PHE A 199 -18.20 -15.61 -32.03
C PHE A 199 -16.93 -15.86 -32.85
N ALA A 200 -15.98 -16.65 -32.33
CA ALA A 200 -14.77 -17.01 -33.07
C ALA A 200 -15.10 -17.66 -34.42
N LEU A 201 -16.06 -18.61 -34.46
CA LEU A 201 -16.54 -19.26 -35.68
C LEU A 201 -17.32 -18.34 -36.63
N LEU A 202 -17.95 -17.28 -36.14
CA LEU A 202 -18.66 -16.31 -36.98
C LEU A 202 -17.76 -15.15 -37.44
N SER A 203 -16.65 -14.90 -36.73
CA SER A 203 -15.71 -13.80 -36.97
C SER A 203 -14.53 -14.18 -37.87
N THR A 204 -14.45 -15.45 -38.28
CA THR A 204 -13.57 -15.93 -39.36
C THR A 204 -14.15 -15.51 -40.71
#